data_AF-A0A6V7ID39-F1
#
_entry.id   AF-A0A6V7ID39-F1
#
_cell.length_a   1.000
_cell.length_b   1.000
_cell.length_c   1.000
_cell.angle_alpha   90.00
_cell.angle_beta   90.00
_cell.angle_gamma   90.00
#
_symmetry.space_group_name_H-M   'P 1'
#
loop_
_entity.id
_entity.type
_entity.pdbx_description
1 polymer ?
#
loop_
_entity_poly.entity_id
_entity_poly.type
_entity_poly.pdbx_seq_one_letter_code
_entity_poly.pdbx_strand_id
1 'polypeptide(L)' 'KFRQYDYGFFKNLRVYHSLFPPDYDLSKVTTPVSIYNGLNDYLAALY' A
#
# COMPACT_ATOMS: atom_id res chain seq x y z
N LYS A 1 6.24 -3.22 1.14
CA LYS A 1 5.79 -1.84 1.47
C LYS A 1 4.39 -1.66 0.93
N PHE A 2 3.49 -1.08 1.72
CA PHE A 2 2.11 -0.81 1.28
C PHE A 2 2.06 0.55 0.59
N ARG A 3 2.15 0.54 -0.75
CA ARG A 3 2.36 1.73 -1.58
C ARG A 3 1.78 1.54 -2.98
N GLN A 4 1.72 2.62 -3.74
CA GLN A 4 1.34 2.56 -5.14
C GLN A 4 2.36 1.75 -5.98
N TYR A 5 1.94 1.31 -7.17
CA TYR A 5 2.81 0.53 -8.05
C TYR A 5 4.02 1.34 -8.52
N ASP A 6 5.19 0.72 -8.60
CA ASP A 6 6.40 1.38 -9.11
C ASP A 6 6.49 1.22 -10.63
N TYR A 7 6.23 2.30 -11.37
CA TYR A 7 6.34 2.31 -12.82
C TYR A 7 7.75 2.67 -13.33
N GLY A 8 8.71 2.89 -12.43
CA GLY A 8 10.02 3.44 -12.77
C GLY A 8 10.02 4.97 -12.95
N PHE A 9 11.21 5.57 -12.96
CA PHE A 9 11.44 7.01 -12.80
C PHE A 9 10.52 7.92 -13.63
N PHE A 10 10.55 7.79 -14.97
CA PHE A 10 9.82 8.70 -15.87
C PHE A 10 8.30 8.56 -15.74
N LYS A 11 7.82 7.31 -15.60
CA LYS A 11 6.39 7.05 -15.53
C LYS A 11 5.85 7.37 -14.14
N ASN A 12 6.62 7.19 -13.07
CA ASN A 12 6.29 7.69 -11.73
C ASN A 12 6.18 9.23 -11.73
N LEU A 13 7.13 9.94 -12.34
CA LEU A 13 7.05 11.39 -12.39
C LEU A 13 5.81 11.88 -13.15
N ARG A 14 5.43 11.20 -14.24
CA ARG A 14 4.21 11.53 -14.99
C ARG A 14 2.92 11.23 -14.22
N VAL A 15 2.85 10.10 -13.51
CA VAL A 15 1.61 9.61 -12.87
C VAL A 15 1.45 10.15 -11.45
N TYR A 16 2.55 10.26 -10.70
CA TYR A 16 2.57 10.61 -9.28
C TYR A 16 3.18 11.97 -8.98
N HIS A 17 3.74 12.65 -9.98
CA HIS A 17 4.52 13.88 -9.78
C HIS A 17 5.68 13.68 -8.78
N SER A 18 6.18 12.44 -8.70
CA SER A 18 7.22 12.00 -7.78
C SER A 18 8.12 10.98 -8.48
N LEU A 19 9.41 10.95 -8.11
CA LEU A 19 10.36 9.97 -8.64
C LEU A 19 10.10 8.56 -8.11
N PHE A 20 9.51 8.47 -6.92
CA PHE A 20 9.19 7.22 -6.24
C PHE A 20 7.68 7.08 -6.04
N PRO A 21 7.12 5.86 -6.08
CA PRO A 21 5.71 5.66 -5.79
C PRO A 21 5.40 6.05 -4.34
N PRO A 22 4.31 6.81 -4.10
CA PRO A 22 3.91 7.23 -2.76
C PRO A 22 3.37 6.05 -1.94
N ASP A 23 3.63 6.09 -0.63
CA ASP A 23 3.06 5.14 0.33
C ASP A 23 1.59 5.47 0.63
N TYR A 24 0.80 4.45 0.96
CA TYR A 24 -0.57 4.65 1.42
C TYR A 24 -0.58 4.93 2.92
N ASP A 25 -1.04 6.10 3.31
CA ASP A 25 -1.19 6.49 4.71
C ASP A 25 -2.48 5.91 5.30
N LEU A 26 -2.34 4.77 5.99
CA LEU A 26 -3.47 4.08 6.62
C LEU A 26 -4.14 4.89 7.74
N SER A 27 -3.47 5.91 8.30
CA SER A 27 -4.10 6.80 9.31
C SER A 27 -5.25 7.63 8.73
N LYS A 28 -5.29 7.78 7.40
CA LYS A 28 -6.37 8.47 6.68
C LYS A 28 -7.60 7.60 6.47
N VAL A 29 -7.54 6.30 6.78
CA VAL A 29 -8.71 5.41 6.72
C VAL A 29 -9.55 5.63 7.97
N THR A 30 -10.61 6.44 7.85
CA THR A 30 -11.50 6.81 8.97
C THR A 30 -12.78 6.00 9.03
N THR A 31 -13.07 5.21 8.01
CA THR A 31 -14.26 4.34 7.97
C THR A 31 -14.11 3.24 9.03
N PRO A 32 -15.17 2.87 9.77
CA PRO A 32 -15.10 1.74 10.70
C PRO A 32 -14.78 0.44 9.94
N VAL A 33 -13.78 -0.31 10.41
CA VAL A 33 -13.33 -1.57 9.81
C VAL A 33 -13.31 -2.67 10.88
N SER A 34 -13.83 -3.85 10.53
CA SER A 34 -13.65 -5.08 11.30
C SER A 34 -12.65 -5.98 10.57
N ILE A 35 -11.62 -6.43 11.27
CA ILE A 35 -10.58 -7.32 10.74
C ILE A 35 -10.83 -8.73 11.26
N TYR A 36 -10.86 -9.70 10.36
CA TYR A 36 -10.88 -11.12 10.68
C TYR A 36 -9.65 -11.78 10.06
N ASN A 37 -8.90 -12.52 10.86
CA ASN A 37 -7.72 -13.25 10.42
C ASN A 37 -7.78 -14.71 10.86
N GLY A 38 -7.23 -15.60 10.05
CA GLY A 38 -7.08 -17.01 10.38
C GLY A 38 -5.69 -17.29 10.97
N LEU A 39 -5.63 -18.16 11.99
CA LEU A 39 -4.35 -18.52 12.63
C LEU A 39 -3.36 -19.20 11.66
N ASN A 40 -3.87 -19.85 10.61
CA ASN A 40 -3.07 -20.53 9.59
C ASN A 40 -3.03 -19.78 8.25
N ASP A 41 -3.39 -18.49 8.22
CA ASP A 41 -3.26 -17.67 7.02
C ASP A 41 -1.83 -17.14 6.88
N TYR A 42 -1.00 -17.94 6.22
CA TYR A 42 0.40 -17.60 6.00
C TYR A 42 0.60 -16.36 5.14
N LEU A 43 -0.33 -16.02 4.23
CA LEU A 43 -0.15 -14.89 3.32
C LEU A 43 -0.39 -13.56 4.04
N ALA A 44 -1.43 -13.49 4.88
CA ALA A 44 -1.72 -12.31 5.69
C ALA A 44 -0.76 -12.17 6.89
N ALA A 45 -0.16 -13.29 7.34
CA ALA A 45 0.82 -13.31 8.43
C ALA A 45 2.27 -13.06 7.96
N LEU A 46 2.55 -13.02 6.66
CA LEU A 46 3.93 -12.94 6.15
C LEU A 46 4.50 -11.51 6.18
N TYR A 47 4.55 -10.85 7.34
CA TYR A 47 5.35 -9.65 7.59
C TYR A 47 5.71 -9.49 9.06
#